data_AF-A0A1T2Y241-F1
#
_entry.id   AF-A0A1T2Y241-F1
#
_cell.length_a   1.000
_cell.length_b   1.000
_cell.length_c   1.000
_cell.angle_alpha   90.00
_cell.angle_beta   90.00
_cell.angle_gamma   90.00
#
_symmetry.space_group_name_H-M   'P 1'
#
loop_
_entity.id
_entity.type
_entity.pdbx_description
1 polymer ?
#
loop_
_entity_poly.entity_id
_entity_poly.type
_entity_poly.pdbx_seq_one_letter_code
_entity_poly.pdbx_strand_id
1 'polypeptide(L)'
;MSLRQFSVAVTMLALLSGCNALAGKTNMLSDDDVKSQSAGALGYTPSDLTIVNRRTEGTNTYVLLKTGDNKQFNCIINGGNILTFGMSNPPSCAKKGEPIKSAPFGG
;
A
#
# COMPACT_ATOMS: atom_id res chain seq x y z
N MET A 1 27.08 32.71 -14.78
CA MET A 1 26.57 31.32 -14.74
C MET A 1 26.50 30.81 -16.17
N SER A 2 27.18 29.72 -16.48
CA SER A 2 27.28 29.18 -17.85
C SER A 2 26.00 28.44 -18.25
N LEU A 3 25.65 28.45 -19.53
CA LEU A 3 24.52 27.71 -20.11
C LEU A 3 24.54 26.22 -19.71
N ARG A 4 25.74 25.66 -19.52
CA ARG A 4 25.95 24.29 -19.01
C ARG A 4 25.43 24.07 -17.58
N GLN A 5 25.55 25.08 -16.71
CA GLN A 5 25.09 24.98 -15.32
C GLN A 5 23.55 25.02 -15.25
N PHE A 6 22.90 25.75 -16.16
CA PHE A 6 21.45 25.76 -16.29
C PHE A 6 20.90 24.41 -16.78
N SER A 7 21.53 23.78 -17.79
CA SER A 7 21.12 22.46 -18.29
C SER A 7 21.21 21.36 -17.25
N VAL A 8 22.26 21.36 -16.40
CA VAL A 8 22.43 20.39 -15.32
C VAL A 8 21.37 20.59 -14.23
N ALA A 9 21.10 21.84 -13.85
CA ALA A 9 20.10 22.14 -12.83
C ALA A 9 18.68 21.73 -13.26
N VAL A 10 18.30 21.97 -14.52
CA VAL A 10 16.98 21.60 -15.05
C VAL A 10 16.80 20.08 -15.11
N THR A 11 17.83 19.34 -15.53
CA THR A 11 17.80 17.86 -15.58
C THR A 11 17.67 17.27 -14.18
N MET A 12 18.34 17.86 -13.18
CA MET A 12 18.28 17.40 -11.80
C MET A 12 16.90 17.68 -11.18
N LEU A 13 16.30 18.84 -11.42
CA LEU A 13 14.93 19.13 -10.93
C LEU A 13 13.86 18.21 -11.57
N ALA A 14 14.04 17.81 -12.83
CA ALA A 14 13.12 16.90 -13.52
C ALA A 14 13.15 15.47 -12.96
N LEU A 15 14.28 15.04 -12.36
CA LEU A 15 14.40 13.71 -11.74
C LEU A 15 13.73 13.63 -10.35
N LEU A 16 13.66 14.74 -9.60
CA LEU A 16 13.03 14.74 -8.27
C LEU A 16 11.50 14.80 -8.31
N SER A 17 10.89 15.33 -9.37
CA SER A 17 9.42 15.40 -9.50
C SER A 17 8.76 14.06 -9.87
N GLY A 18 9.55 13.07 -10.31
CA GLY A 18 9.07 11.73 -10.67
C GLY A 18 8.82 10.78 -9.49
N CYS A 19 9.42 11.02 -8.32
CA CYS A 19 9.34 10.07 -7.19
C CYS A 19 7.94 9.92 -6.59
N ASN A 20 7.13 10.99 -6.57
CA ASN A 20 5.77 10.94 -6.02
C ASN A 20 4.76 10.25 -6.97
N ALA A 21 4.95 10.37 -8.29
CA ALA A 21 4.09 9.70 -9.28
C ALA A 21 4.35 8.19 -9.35
N LEU A 22 5.58 7.76 -9.05
CA LEU A 22 5.96 6.35 -9.01
C LEU A 22 5.33 5.63 -7.81
N ALA A 23 5.25 6.25 -6.64
CA ALA A 23 4.74 5.59 -5.43
C ALA A 23 3.32 4.99 -5.59
N GLY A 24 2.41 5.68 -6.29
CA GLY A 24 1.05 5.17 -6.55
C GLY A 24 0.95 4.03 -7.58
N LYS A 25 1.93 3.91 -8.50
CA LYS A 25 1.95 2.87 -9.56
C LYS A 25 2.98 1.76 -9.34
N THR A 26 3.76 1.84 -8.27
CA THR A 26 4.86 0.90 -7.96
C THR A 26 4.49 -0.11 -6.88
N ASN A 27 3.20 -0.22 -6.54
CA ASN A 27 2.74 -1.29 -5.67
C ASN A 27 2.86 -2.63 -6.40
N MET A 28 3.62 -3.54 -5.81
CA MET A 28 3.92 -4.87 -6.34
C MET A 28 3.05 -5.96 -5.72
N LEU A 29 2.21 -5.63 -4.72
CA LEU A 29 1.33 -6.62 -4.11
C LEU A 29 0.31 -7.09 -5.14
N SER A 30 0.28 -8.39 -5.42
CA SER A 30 -0.82 -9.00 -6.14
C SER A 30 -2.08 -8.99 -5.27
N ASP A 31 -3.24 -9.24 -5.88
CA ASP A 31 -4.48 -9.41 -5.12
C ASP A 31 -4.41 -10.64 -4.20
N ASP A 32 -3.66 -11.66 -4.60
CA ASP A 32 -3.40 -12.85 -3.78
C ASP A 32 -2.53 -12.52 -2.56
N ASP A 33 -1.51 -11.66 -2.71
CA ASP A 33 -0.72 -11.17 -1.58
C ASP A 33 -1.58 -10.39 -0.59
N VAL A 34 -2.41 -9.48 -1.12
CA VAL A 34 -3.32 -8.66 -0.30
C VAL A 34 -4.29 -9.54 0.48
N LYS A 35 -4.90 -10.54 -0.17
CA LYS A 35 -5.81 -11.48 0.49
C LYS A 35 -5.07 -12.36 1.49
N SER A 36 -3.91 -12.91 1.13
CA SER A 36 -3.12 -13.79 1.99
C SER A 36 -2.71 -13.09 3.30
N GLN A 37 -2.13 -11.89 3.19
CA GLN A 37 -1.71 -11.12 4.36
C GLN A 37 -2.90 -10.69 5.23
N SER A 38 -3.97 -10.21 4.60
CA SER A 38 -5.16 -9.74 5.33
C SER A 38 -5.93 -10.88 6.00
N ALA A 39 -5.97 -12.05 5.36
CA ALA A 39 -6.55 -13.27 5.92
C ALA A 39 -5.86 -13.67 7.22
N GLY A 40 -4.53 -13.62 7.27
CA GLY A 40 -3.75 -13.85 8.48
C GLY A 40 -4.10 -12.89 9.62
N ALA A 41 -4.24 -11.59 9.32
CA ALA A 41 -4.60 -10.59 10.33
C ALA A 41 -6.06 -10.66 10.81
N LEU A 42 -6.98 -11.10 9.94
CA LEU A 42 -8.41 -11.15 10.22
C LEU A 42 -8.90 -12.52 10.74
N GLY A 43 -8.07 -13.57 10.65
CA GLY A 43 -8.45 -14.93 11.02
C GLY A 43 -9.37 -15.62 10.01
N TYR A 44 -9.22 -15.32 8.72
CA TYR A 44 -9.98 -15.93 7.62
C TYR A 44 -9.06 -16.76 6.73
N THR A 45 -9.63 -17.54 5.80
CA THR A 45 -8.84 -18.05 4.67
C THR A 45 -8.79 -17.02 3.54
N PRO A 46 -7.74 -16.99 2.71
CA PRO A 46 -7.68 -16.04 1.58
C PRO A 46 -8.84 -16.19 0.61
N SER A 47 -9.34 -17.41 0.42
CA SER A 47 -10.51 -17.72 -0.41
C SER A 47 -11.82 -17.13 0.12
N ASP A 48 -11.91 -16.86 1.42
CA ASP A 48 -13.08 -16.19 2.00
C ASP A 48 -13.09 -14.68 1.75
N LEU A 49 -12.01 -14.11 1.20
CA LEU A 49 -11.84 -12.69 1.04
C LEU A 49 -12.01 -12.24 -0.42
N THR A 50 -12.86 -11.23 -0.60
CA THR A 50 -13.02 -10.50 -1.85
C THR A 50 -12.54 -9.05 -1.67
N ILE A 51 -11.68 -8.59 -2.57
CA ILE A 51 -11.29 -7.18 -2.63
C ILE A 51 -12.45 -6.40 -3.26
N VAL A 52 -13.04 -5.49 -2.49
CA VAL A 52 -14.13 -4.61 -2.95
C VAL A 52 -13.57 -3.32 -3.52
N ASN A 53 -12.55 -2.77 -2.88
CA ASN A 53 -11.87 -1.57 -3.33
C ASN A 53 -10.40 -1.62 -2.87
N ARG A 54 -9.51 -1.04 -3.68
CA ARG A 54 -8.08 -0.97 -3.42
C ARG A 54 -7.55 0.37 -3.93
N ARG A 55 -6.74 1.03 -3.11
CA ARG A 55 -5.98 2.21 -3.50
C ARG A 55 -4.58 2.17 -2.91
N THR A 56 -3.63 2.77 -3.60
CA THR A 56 -2.26 2.93 -3.12
C THR A 56 -1.94 4.40 -3.02
N GLU A 57 -1.44 4.83 -1.86
CA GLU A 57 -0.98 6.20 -1.62
C GLU A 57 0.35 6.15 -0.87
N GLY A 58 1.42 6.68 -1.48
CA GLY A 58 2.77 6.58 -0.94
C GLY A 58 3.21 5.12 -0.80
N THR A 59 3.63 4.72 0.41
CA THR A 59 4.02 3.34 0.72
C THR A 59 2.87 2.48 1.22
N ASN A 60 1.65 3.02 1.32
CA ASN A 60 0.51 2.33 1.90
C ASN A 60 -0.44 1.80 0.81
N THR A 61 -0.93 0.59 1.00
CA THR A 61 -2.07 0.02 0.27
C THR A 61 -3.27 -0.01 1.21
N TYR A 62 -4.31 0.72 0.85
CA TYR A 62 -5.59 0.70 1.55
C TYR A 62 -6.54 -0.20 0.80
N VAL A 63 -7.08 -1.20 1.47
CA VAL A 63 -7.99 -2.18 0.88
C VAL A 63 -9.27 -2.29 1.70
N LEU A 64 -10.40 -2.32 1.00
CA LEU A 64 -11.69 -2.73 1.55
C LEU A 64 -11.92 -4.19 1.15
N LEU A 65 -12.07 -5.06 2.13
CA LEU A 65 -12.32 -6.48 1.96
C LEU A 65 -13.75 -6.81 2.38
N LYS A 66 -14.37 -7.75 1.66
CA LYS A 66 -15.62 -8.41 2.05
C LYS A 66 -15.35 -9.89 2.27
N THR A 67 -15.79 -10.42 3.39
CA THR A 67 -15.69 -11.83 3.73
C THR A 67 -16.90 -12.63 3.20
N GLY A 68 -16.78 -13.95 3.11
CA GLY A 68 -17.88 -14.87 2.77
C GLY A 68 -19.09 -14.78 3.72
N ASP A 69 -18.85 -14.44 5.00
CA ASP A 69 -19.90 -14.16 6.00
C ASP A 69 -20.44 -12.71 5.93
N ASN A 70 -20.19 -12.00 4.82
CA ASN A 70 -20.67 -10.65 4.51
C ASN A 70 -20.16 -9.52 5.42
N LYS A 71 -19.15 -9.76 6.26
CA LYS A 71 -18.48 -8.69 7.01
C LYS A 71 -17.56 -7.89 6.08
N GLN A 72 -17.31 -6.63 6.45
CA GLN A 72 -16.42 -5.74 5.70
C GLN A 72 -15.33 -5.18 6.60
N PHE A 73 -14.10 -5.15 6.08
CA PHE A 73 -12.92 -4.69 6.80
C PHE A 73 -12.11 -3.71 5.96
N ASN A 74 -11.64 -2.64 6.59
CA ASN A 74 -10.62 -1.77 6.01
C ASN A 74 -9.27 -2.25 6.54
N CYS A 75 -8.33 -2.53 5.64
CA CYS A 75 -6.96 -2.87 6.00
C CYS A 75 -5.98 -1.89 5.36
N ILE A 76 -4.88 -1.64 6.08
CA ILE A 76 -3.72 -0.89 5.60
C ILE A 76 -2.53 -1.84 5.59
N ILE A 77 -1.93 -2.03 4.42
CA ILE A 77 -0.67 -2.74 4.24
C ILE A 77 0.40 -1.69 3.95
N ASN A 78 1.41 -1.61 4.81
CA ASN A 78 2.54 -0.71 4.63
C ASN A 78 3.70 -1.46 3.96
N GLY A 79 4.20 -0.92 2.84
CA GLY A 79 5.22 -1.53 2.01
C GLY A 79 4.65 -2.19 0.75
N GLY A 80 5.30 -3.27 0.30
CA GLY A 80 4.89 -4.03 -0.88
C GLY A 80 5.07 -3.24 -2.18
N ASN A 81 5.95 -2.25 -2.19
CA ASN A 81 6.21 -1.38 -3.33
C ASN A 81 7.72 -1.30 -3.60
N ILE A 82 8.11 -0.66 -4.71
CA ILE A 82 9.52 -0.58 -5.11
C ILE A 82 10.41 0.12 -4.07
N LEU A 83 9.89 1.10 -3.31
CA LEU A 83 10.65 1.82 -2.28
C LEU A 83 11.01 0.93 -1.09
N THR A 84 10.24 -0.14 -0.90
CA THR A 84 10.45 -1.16 0.13
C THR A 84 11.04 -2.45 -0.45
N PHE A 85 11.47 -2.43 -1.72
CA PHE A 85 11.93 -3.61 -2.45
C PHE A 85 10.94 -4.79 -2.37
N GLY A 86 9.64 -4.50 -2.33
CA GLY A 86 8.58 -5.49 -2.20
C GLY A 86 8.31 -6.01 -0.78
N MET A 87 9.10 -5.62 0.22
CA MET A 87 8.83 -6.01 1.62
C MET A 87 7.60 -5.28 2.17
N SER A 88 6.76 -5.99 2.92
CA SER A 88 5.56 -5.43 3.55
C SER A 88 5.45 -5.82 5.02
N ASN A 89 4.92 -4.91 5.82
CA ASN A 89 4.55 -5.17 7.20
C ASN A 89 3.20 -5.92 7.26
N PRO A 90 2.93 -6.65 8.36
CA PRO A 90 1.61 -7.23 8.60
C PRO A 90 0.50 -6.17 8.51
N PRO A 91 -0.65 -6.50 7.90
CA PRO A 91 -1.73 -5.53 7.74
C PRO A 91 -2.36 -5.14 9.07
N SER A 92 -2.68 -3.86 9.21
CA SER A 92 -3.57 -3.38 10.28
C SER A 92 -4.98 -3.27 9.75
N CYS A 93 -5.91 -4.02 10.34
CA CYS A 93 -7.29 -4.10 9.89
C CYS A 93 -8.28 -3.67 10.99
N ALA A 94 -9.41 -3.09 10.58
CA ALA A 94 -10.57 -2.86 11.43
C ALA A 94 -11.86 -3.09 10.64
N LYS A 95 -12.98 -3.30 11.32
CA LYS A 95 -14.27 -3.38 10.63
C LYS A 95 -14.55 -2.05 9.93
N LYS A 96 -15.30 -2.11 8.83
CA LYS A 96 -15.72 -0.91 8.12
C LYS A 96 -16.50 0.01 9.07
N GLY A 97 -16.07 1.26 9.17
CA GLY A 97 -16.64 2.27 10.08
C GLY A 97 -15.92 2.37 11.42
N GLU A 98 -15.03 1.44 11.76
CA GLU A 98 -14.18 1.51 12.94
C GLU A 98 -12.79 2.09 12.59
N PRO A 99 -12.15 2.80 13.53
CA PRO A 99 -10.79 3.29 13.33
C PRO A 99 -9.79 2.13 13.33
N ILE A 100 -8.82 2.17 12.43
CA ILE A 100 -7.70 1.22 12.43
C ILE A 100 -6.73 1.63 13.53
N LYS A 101 -6.57 0.76 14.52
CA LYS A 101 -5.59 0.93 15.60
C LYS A 101 -4.26 0.34 15.15
N SER A 102 -3.54 1.06 14.29
CA SER A 102 -2.17 0.69 13.92
C SER A 102 -1.19 1.28 14.95
N ALA A 103 -0.52 0.43 15.73
CA ALA A 103 0.70 0.82 16.44
C ALA A 103 1.87 0.78 15.44
N PRO A 104 2.83 1.73 15.50
CA PRO A 104 3.95 1.81 14.56
C PRO A 104 4.89 0.60 14.60
N PHE A 105 4.80 -0.22 15.64
CA PHE A 105 5.42 -1.54 15.76
C PHE A 105 4.36 -2.44 16.40
N GLY A 106 4.12 -3.63 15.84
CA GLY A 106 3.03 -4.53 16.24
C GLY A 106 2.77 -4.57 17.75
N GLY A 107 1.49 -4.45 18.11
CA GLY A 107 1.03 -4.47 19.49
C GLY A 107 1.22 -5.83 20.18
#